data_AF-A0A947F921-F1
#
_entry.id   AF-A0A947F921-F1
#
_cell.length_a   1.000
_cell.length_b   1.000
_cell.length_c   1.000
_cell.angle_alpha   90.00
_cell.angle_beta   90.00
_cell.angle_gamma   90.00
#
_symmetry.space_group_name_H-M   'P 1'
#
loop_
_entity.id
_entity.type
_entity.pdbx_description
1 polymer ?
#
loop_
_entity_poly.entity_id
_entity_poly.type
_entity_poly.pdbx_seq_one_letter_code
_entity_poly.pdbx_strand_id
1 'polypeptide(L)' 'MITILLIYCALGAFVGVLAGLLGVGGGLVIVPILVIAFNLQQVSSEIIMHLALGTSLASIIF' A
#
# COMPACT_ATOMS: atom_id res chain seq x y z
N MET A 1 -11.97 -4.15 25.94
CA MET A 1 -10.74 -3.38 25.60
C MET A 1 -9.53 -4.28 25.32
N ILE A 2 -9.17 -5.22 26.21
CA ILE A 2 -7.99 -6.09 26.01
C ILE A 2 -8.06 -6.97 24.73
N THR A 3 -9.26 -7.46 24.39
CA THR A 3 -9.49 -8.31 23.20
C THR A 3 -9.22 -7.56 21.89
N ILE A 4 -9.58 -6.27 21.83
CA ILE A 4 -9.34 -5.42 20.66
C ILE A 4 -7.85 -5.15 20.46
N LEU A 5 -7.12 -4.95 21.57
CA LEU A 5 -5.66 -4.81 21.54
C LEU A 5 -4.97 -6.06 20.97
N LEU A 6 -5.40 -7.25 21.42
CA LEU A 6 -4.88 -8.52 20.90
C LEU A 6 -5.15 -8.70 19.40
N ILE A 7 -6.33 -8.30 18.93
CA ILE A 7 -6.69 -8.36 17.50
C ILE A 7 -5.79 -7.44 16.67
N TYR A 8 -5.55 -6.19 17.11
CA TYR A 8 -4.70 -5.26 16.39
C TYR A 8 -3.23 -5.70 16.36
N CYS A 9 -2.71 -6.27 17.44
CA CYS A 9 -1.35 -6.81 17.46
C CYS A 9 -1.19 -8.01 16.51
N ALA A 10 -2.16 -8.93 16.49
CA ALA A 10 -2.13 -10.09 15.59
C ALA A 10 -2.21 -9.67 14.12
N LEU A 11 -3.06 -8.68 13.81
CA LEU A 11 -3.21 -8.14 12.47
C LEU A 11 -1.94 -7.41 12.00
N GLY A 12 -1.35 -6.57 12.86
CA GLY A 12 -0.11 -5.85 12.56
C GLY A 12 1.08 -6.80 12.34
N ALA A 13 1.20 -7.86 13.15
CA ALA A 13 2.22 -8.88 12.96
C ALA A 13 2.02 -9.65 11.64
N PHE A 14 0.79 -10.00 11.28
CA PHE A 14 0.50 -10.71 10.04
C PHE A 14 0.78 -9.85 8.80
N VAL A 15 0.35 -8.59 8.79
CA VAL A 15 0.60 -7.65 7.68
C VAL A 15 2.08 -7.30 7.58
N GLY A 16 2.78 -7.08 8.70
CA GLY A 16 4.21 -6.80 8.73
C GLY A 16 5.06 -7.99 8.25
N VAL A 17 4.68 -9.22 8.62
CA VAL A 17 5.33 -10.43 8.12
C VAL A 17 5.07 -10.61 6.62
N LEU A 18 3.85 -10.41 6.14
CA LEU A 18 3.56 -10.48 4.70
C LEU A 18 4.31 -9.40 3.91
N ALA A 19 4.43 -8.19 4.44
CA ALA A 19 5.19 -7.10 3.84
C ALA A 19 6.70 -7.40 3.81
N GLY A 20 7.25 -8.02 4.87
CA GLY A 20 8.67 -8.39 4.95
C GLY A 20 9.04 -9.66 4.16
N LEU A 21 8.16 -10.68 4.15
CA LEU A 21 8.42 -11.99 3.54
C LEU A 21 8.34 -11.95 2.01
N LEU A 22 7.47 -11.12 1.46
CA LEU A 22 7.39 -10.97 0.01
C LEU A 22 8.55 -10.16 -0.56
N GLY A 23 9.34 -9.44 0.27
CA GLY A 23 10.55 -8.71 -0.13
C GLY A 23 10.34 -7.58 -1.15
N VAL A 24 9.16 -7.51 -1.75
CA VAL A 24 8.67 -6.49 -2.65
C VAL A 24 7.96 -5.47 -1.78
N GLY A 25 8.74 -4.62 -1.10
CA GLY A 25 8.18 -3.56 -0.25
C GLY A 25 7.08 -2.84 -0.99
N GLY A 26 5.83 -3.00 -0.53
CA GLY A 26 4.57 -2.36 -0.95
C GLY A 26 4.31 -2.15 -2.45
N GLY A 27 5.21 -1.46 -3.16
CA GLY A 27 5.00 -0.76 -4.41
C GLY A 27 4.65 -1.57 -5.63
N LEU A 28 5.15 -2.80 -5.81
CA LEU A 28 4.74 -3.58 -6.99
C LEU A 28 3.25 -3.97 -6.94
N VAL A 29 2.70 -4.08 -5.72
CA VAL A 29 1.27 -4.28 -5.46
C VAL A 29 0.53 -2.94 -5.34
N ILE A 30 1.14 -1.94 -4.71
CA ILE A 30 0.52 -0.63 -4.45
C ILE A 30 0.33 0.20 -5.72
N VAL A 31 1.24 0.12 -6.69
CA VAL A 31 1.16 0.89 -7.95
C VAL A 31 -0.11 0.54 -8.75
N PRO A 32 -0.39 -0.74 -9.10
CA PRO A 32 -1.62 -1.06 -9.83
C PRO A 32 -2.89 -0.73 -9.05
N ILE A 33 -2.87 -0.86 -7.72
CA ILE A 33 -4.00 -0.46 -6.86
C ILE A 33 -4.25 1.06 -6.92
N LEU A 34 -3.19 1.87 -6.85
CA LEU A 34 -3.29 3.32 -6.95
C LEU A 34 -3.69 3.79 -8.35
N VAL A 35 -3.23 3.13 -9.40
CA VAL A 35 -3.66 3.41 -10.78
C VAL A 35 -5.18 3.20 -10.91
N ILE A 36 -5.71 2.10 -10.36
CA ILE A 36 -7.16 1.84 -10.36
C ILE A 36 -7.90 2.91 -9.54
N ALA A 37 -7.41 3.24 -8.34
CA ALA A 37 -8.02 4.24 -7.47
C ALA A 37 -8.06 5.64 -8.12
N PHE A 38 -6.97 6.07 -8.75
CA PHE A 38 -6.92 7.36 -9.45
C PHE A 38 -7.75 7.37 -10.74
N ASN A 39 -7.89 6.23 -11.41
CA ASN A 39 -8.81 6.10 -12.55
C ASN A 39 -10.28 6.26 -12.11
N LEU A 40 -10.66 5.66 -10.98
CA LEU A 40 -11.98 5.84 -10.37
C LEU A 40 -12.23 7.29 -9.93
N GLN A 41 -11.18 8.02 -9.56
CA GLN A 41 -11.25 9.45 -9.21
C GLN A 41 -11.22 10.38 -10.44
N GLN A 42 -11.26 9.87 -11.68
CA GLN A 42 -11.20 10.65 -12.92
C GLN A 42 -9.93 11.52 -13.04
N VAL A 43 -8.82 11.07 -12.46
CA VAL A 43 -7.53 11.73 -12.59
C VAL A 43 -7.04 11.58 -14.04
N SER A 44 -6.45 12.65 -14.60
CA SER A 44 -5.93 12.64 -15.97
C SER A 44 -4.94 11.49 -16.18
N SER A 45 -5.11 10.74 -17.26
CA SER A 45 -4.30 9.58 -17.64
C SER A 45 -2.82 9.92 -17.84
N GLU A 46 -2.51 11.18 -18.15
CA GLU A 46 -1.13 11.66 -18.30
C GLU A 46 -0.36 11.69 -16.97
N ILE A 47 -1.05 11.95 -15.85
CA ILE A 47 -0.43 12.08 -14.53
C ILE A 47 -0.64 10.85 -13.64
N ILE A 48 -1.60 9.97 -13.95
CA ILE A 48 -1.91 8.78 -13.14
C ILE A 48 -0.67 7.93 -12.85
N MET A 49 0.17 7.67 -13.86
CA MET A 49 1.35 6.83 -13.68
C MET A 49 2.41 7.53 -12.83
N HIS A 50 2.65 8.81 -13.04
CA HIS A 50 3.59 9.60 -12.24
C HIS A 50 3.15 9.70 -10.78
N LEU A 51 1.85 9.91 -10.56
CA LEU A 51 1.27 10.01 -9.23
C LEU A 51 1.34 8.68 -8.50
N ALA A 52 0.89 7.58 -9.13
CA ALA A 52 0.90 6.24 -8.54
C ALA A 52 2.32 5.76 -8.18
N LEU A 53 3.29 5.95 -9.07
CA LEU A 53 4.69 5.63 -8.82
C LEU A 53 5.29 6.50 -7.71
N GLY A 54 5.04 7.82 -7.73
CA GLY A 54 5.53 8.75 -6.72
C GLY A 54 5.02 8.41 -5.31
N THR A 55 3.71 8.16 -5.16
CA THR A 55 3.11 7.76 -3.87
C THR A 55 3.55 6.37 -3.43
N SER A 56 3.78 5.45 -4.36
CA SER A 56 4.32 4.13 -4.06
C SER A 56 5.73 4.22 -3.49
N LEU A 57 6.61 5.00 -4.11
CA LEU A 57 7.99 5.19 -3.65
C LEU A 57 8.03 5.90 -2.30
N ALA A 58 7.17 6.89 -2.08
CA ALA A 58 7.01 7.54 -0.78
C ALA A 58 6.59 6.55 0.33
N SER A 59 5.79 5.53 -0.01
CA SER A 59 5.39 4.47 0.92
C SER A 59 6.48 3.43 1.20
N ILE A 60 7.54 3.35 0.37
CA ILE A 60 8.66 2.39 0.51
C ILE A 60 9.83 2.96 1.33
N ILE A 61 9.94 4.28 1.51
CA ILE A 61 11.03 4.92 2.28
C ILE A 61 10.92 4.63 3.81
N PHE A 62 9.99 3.77 4.24
CA PHE A 62 9.82 3.31 5.62
C PHE A 62 10.13 1.83 5.78
#